data_AF-A0A1A9BFW8-F1
#
_entry.id   AF-A0A1A9BFW8-F1
#
_cell.length_a   1.000
_cell.length_b   1.000
_cell.length_c   1.000
_cell.angle_alpha   90.00
_cell.angle_beta   90.00
_cell.angle_gamma   90.00
#
_symmetry.space_group_name_H-M   'P 1'
#
loop_
_entity.id
_entity.type
_entity.pdbx_description
1 polymer ?
#
loop_
_entity_poly.entity_id
_entity_poly.type
_entity_poly.pdbx_seq_one_letter_code
_entity_poly.pdbx_strand_id
1 'polypeptide(L)'
;MRGSRRPVELMFATLAVVVGFNIDFNAYVGNAADYLGLAPDSVGRKMLLGLSVPIAVVALTWLSIFLFHRLVWPFSPRSECRRGLWLYFLLARTDQGDLPVTGWFRIHHTPDEIKINEALAYYVDGSKLVFRGEWHSETVWTSNRRLSLIFTMIAQGVTREPLPSQYQGHIQLTSRSRGTNGERDLWTGYFHDLGDRRGIHGPVAAFRLPLWQMFQPPSRLLAKKVERLRISAYELVGEVVDFQRSRQDPEHARNDRARRQDVAW
;
A
#
# COMPACT_ATOMS: atom_id res chain seq x y z
N MET A 1 -31.18 7.03 -16.57
CA MET A 1 -30.38 7.74 -15.54
C MET A 1 -31.31 8.20 -14.42
N ARG A 2 -31.40 7.45 -13.31
CA ARG A 2 -32.13 7.90 -12.11
C ARG A 2 -31.12 8.56 -11.18
N GLY A 3 -31.09 9.89 -11.18
CA GLY A 3 -30.31 10.68 -10.23
C GLY A 3 -30.75 10.30 -8.81
N SER A 4 -29.81 9.76 -8.05
CA SER A 4 -30.00 9.37 -6.65
C SER A 4 -30.44 10.59 -5.84
N ARG A 5 -31.72 10.68 -5.46
CA ARG A 5 -32.25 11.67 -4.49
C ARG A 5 -31.78 11.42 -3.05
N ARG A 6 -31.12 10.27 -2.82
CA ARG A 6 -30.62 9.83 -1.51
C ARG A 6 -29.68 10.79 -0.78
N PRO A 7 -28.75 11.53 -1.42
CA PRO A 7 -27.87 12.45 -0.69
C PRO A 7 -28.63 13.66 -0.16
N VAL A 8 -29.62 14.17 -0.91
CA VAL A 8 -30.45 15.30 -0.50
C VAL A 8 -31.38 14.89 0.65
N GLU A 9 -32.02 13.73 0.55
CA GLU A 9 -32.85 13.15 1.62
C GLU A 9 -32.05 12.87 2.90
N LEU A 10 -30.82 12.35 2.79
CA LEU A 10 -29.92 12.17 3.94
C LEU A 10 -29.54 13.51 4.57
N MET A 11 -29.29 14.54 3.76
CA MET A 11 -28.96 15.87 4.26
C MET A 11 -30.13 16.48 5.04
N PHE A 12 -31.36 16.39 4.52
CA PHE A 12 -32.57 16.85 5.23
C PHE A 12 -32.87 16.03 6.49
N ALA A 13 -32.69 14.71 6.46
CA ALA A 13 -32.87 13.87 7.64
C ALA A 13 -31.84 14.20 8.73
N THR A 14 -30.58 14.46 8.35
CA THR A 14 -29.53 14.85 9.28
C THR A 14 -29.80 16.24 9.85
N LEU A 15 -30.27 17.18 9.01
CA LEU A 15 -30.68 18.52 9.47
C LEU A 15 -31.86 18.44 10.44
N ALA A 16 -32.87 17.62 10.17
CA ALA A 16 -34.02 17.43 11.04
C ALA A 16 -33.63 16.77 12.38
N VAL A 17 -32.72 15.80 12.36
CA VAL A 17 -32.16 15.21 13.59
C VAL A 17 -31.37 16.25 14.38
N VAL A 18 -30.56 17.10 13.72
CA VAL A 18 -29.80 18.18 14.38
C VAL A 18 -30.71 19.26 14.96
N VAL A 19 -31.82 19.59 14.28
CA VAL A 19 -32.83 20.56 14.76
C VAL A 19 -33.63 19.97 15.93
N GLY A 20 -34.05 18.71 15.84
CA GLY A 20 -34.74 18.00 16.93
C GLY A 20 -33.85 17.85 18.17
N PHE A 21 -32.59 17.44 17.98
CA PHE A 21 -31.59 17.41 19.06
C PHE A 21 -31.38 18.80 19.68
N ASN A 22 -31.42 19.86 18.88
CA ASN A 22 -31.19 21.23 19.36
C ASN A 22 -32.26 21.70 20.36
N ILE A 23 -33.53 21.39 20.09
CA ILE A 23 -34.64 21.85 20.93
C ILE A 23 -34.63 21.10 22.27
N ASP A 24 -34.51 19.78 22.23
CA ASP A 24 -34.52 18.96 23.45
C ASP A 24 -33.23 19.12 24.27
N PHE A 25 -32.09 19.32 23.61
CA PHE A 25 -30.81 19.57 24.28
C PHE A 25 -30.80 20.94 24.98
N ASN A 26 -31.36 21.98 24.37
CA ASN A 26 -31.48 23.28 25.03
C ASN A 26 -32.41 23.23 26.25
N ALA A 27 -33.48 22.44 26.20
CA ALA A 27 -34.32 22.20 27.37
C ALA A 27 -33.57 21.46 28.48
N TYR A 28 -32.79 20.42 28.14
CA TYR A 28 -31.97 19.69 29.09
C TYR A 28 -30.89 20.57 29.74
N VAL A 29 -30.20 21.36 28.93
CA VAL A 29 -29.18 22.32 29.36
C VAL A 29 -29.80 23.44 30.21
N GLY A 30 -31.01 23.88 29.87
CA GLY A 30 -31.80 24.81 30.68
C GLY A 30 -32.10 24.26 32.07
N ASN A 31 -32.55 23.00 32.15
CA ASN A 31 -32.78 22.33 33.43
C ASN A 31 -31.49 22.17 34.24
N ALA A 32 -30.37 21.85 33.60
CA ALA A 32 -29.07 21.78 34.28
C ALA A 32 -28.62 23.16 34.80
N ALA A 33 -28.87 24.23 34.05
CA ALA A 33 -28.62 25.61 34.51
C ALA A 33 -29.48 25.97 35.73
N ASP A 34 -30.74 25.53 35.74
CA ASP A 34 -31.66 25.69 36.88
C ASP A 34 -31.14 24.93 38.12
N TYR A 35 -30.65 23.69 37.96
CA TYR A 35 -30.01 22.93 39.04
C TYR A 35 -28.73 23.58 39.58
N LEU A 36 -28.00 24.33 38.75
CA LEU A 36 -26.82 25.10 39.15
C LEU A 36 -27.18 26.47 39.76
N GLY A 37 -28.47 26.79 39.91
CA GLY A 37 -28.95 28.04 40.51
C GLY A 37 -28.80 29.27 39.60
N LEU A 38 -28.64 29.09 38.29
CA LEU A 38 -28.51 30.21 37.36
C LEU A 38 -29.87 30.86 37.09
N ALA A 39 -29.99 32.14 37.43
CA ALA A 39 -31.20 32.90 37.16
C ALA A 39 -31.55 32.90 35.65
N PRO A 40 -32.85 32.86 35.28
CA PRO A 40 -33.31 32.82 33.89
C PRO A 40 -32.72 33.91 32.99
N ASP A 41 -32.54 35.12 33.52
CA ASP A 41 -32.03 36.26 32.76
C ASP A 41 -30.51 36.48 32.89
N SER A 42 -29.82 35.60 33.64
CA SER A 42 -28.39 35.75 33.88
C SER A 42 -27.59 35.62 32.59
N VAL A 43 -26.55 36.44 32.47
CA VAL A 43 -25.56 36.34 31.38
C VAL A 43 -24.95 34.93 31.33
N GLY A 44 -24.73 34.31 32.51
CA GLY A 44 -24.22 32.94 32.63
C GLY A 44 -25.14 31.90 31.98
N ARG A 45 -26.45 31.94 32.22
CA ARG A 45 -27.41 31.02 31.56
C ARG A 45 -27.45 31.23 30.06
N LYS A 46 -27.44 32.48 29.59
CA LYS A 46 -27.45 32.81 28.15
C LYS A 46 -26.18 32.32 27.45
N MET A 47 -25.01 32.48 28.05
CA MET A 47 -23.75 31.93 27.53
C MET A 47 -23.76 30.40 27.52
N LEU A 48 -24.24 29.78 28.59
CA LEU A 48 -24.28 28.32 28.72
C LEU A 48 -25.22 27.69 27.68
N LEU A 49 -26.40 28.26 27.46
CA LEU A 49 -27.32 27.84 26.39
C LEU A 49 -26.77 28.16 24.98
N GLY A 50 -26.12 29.31 24.80
CA GLY A 50 -25.57 29.71 23.51
C GLY A 50 -24.36 28.88 23.06
N LEU A 51 -23.58 28.36 24.00
CA LEU A 51 -22.37 27.58 23.72
C LEU A 51 -22.57 26.07 23.82
N SER A 52 -23.58 25.60 24.56
CA SER A 52 -23.82 24.18 24.78
C SER A 52 -24.03 23.43 23.47
N VAL A 53 -24.82 23.98 22.56
CA VAL A 53 -25.12 23.37 21.26
C VAL A 53 -23.87 23.25 20.38
N PRO A 54 -23.11 24.32 20.09
CA PRO A 54 -21.84 24.20 19.36
C PRO A 54 -20.87 23.20 19.98
N ILE A 55 -20.70 23.23 21.31
CA ILE A 55 -19.80 22.32 22.02
C ILE A 55 -20.27 20.87 21.88
N ALA A 56 -21.57 20.61 22.06
CA ALA A 56 -22.14 19.28 21.92
C ALA A 56 -22.00 18.74 20.50
N VAL A 57 -22.24 19.57 19.47
CA VAL A 57 -22.07 19.19 18.06
C VAL A 57 -20.60 18.85 17.77
N VAL A 58 -19.66 19.68 18.22
CA VAL A 58 -18.21 19.41 18.06
C VAL A 58 -17.82 18.12 18.79
N ALA A 59 -18.27 17.93 20.03
CA ALA A 59 -17.97 16.74 20.83
C ALA A 59 -18.55 15.46 20.20
N LEU A 60 -19.81 15.48 19.75
CA LEU A 60 -20.45 14.36 19.06
C LEU A 60 -19.77 14.06 17.72
N THR A 61 -19.37 15.09 16.98
CA THR A 61 -18.63 14.92 15.72
C THR A 61 -17.28 14.26 15.99
N TRP A 62 -16.54 14.76 16.97
CA TRP A 62 -15.25 14.20 17.37
C TRP A 62 -15.38 12.75 17.84
N LEU A 63 -16.36 12.46 18.71
CA LEU A 63 -16.64 11.11 19.17
C LEU A 63 -17.02 10.18 18.01
N SER A 64 -17.85 10.65 17.08
CA SER A 64 -18.25 9.87 15.90
C SER A 64 -17.05 9.54 15.01
N ILE A 65 -16.18 10.53 14.76
CA ILE A 65 -14.94 10.34 14.01
C ILE A 65 -14.04 9.34 14.73
N PHE A 66 -13.84 9.50 16.04
CA PHE A 66 -13.03 8.60 16.86
C PHE A 66 -13.54 7.15 16.80
N LEU A 67 -14.85 6.96 17.00
CA LEU A 67 -15.48 5.64 16.94
C LEU A 67 -15.37 5.02 15.54
N PHE A 68 -15.55 5.82 14.48
CA PHE A 68 -15.35 5.36 13.11
C PHE A 68 -13.91 4.87 12.88
N HIS A 69 -12.91 5.67 13.27
CA HIS A 69 -11.49 5.35 13.11
C HIS A 69 -11.09 4.10 13.89
N ARG A 70 -11.60 3.96 15.12
CA ARG A 70 -11.21 2.90 16.06
C ARG A 70 -11.95 1.59 15.81
N LEU A 71 -13.26 1.65 15.54
CA LEU A 71 -14.14 0.49 15.54
C LEU A 71 -14.58 0.07 14.14
N VAL A 72 -14.82 1.00 13.22
CA VAL A 72 -15.40 0.66 11.91
C VAL A 72 -14.31 0.47 10.86
N TRP A 73 -13.33 1.37 10.82
CA TRP A 73 -12.27 1.37 9.83
C TRP A 73 -11.47 0.06 9.74
N PRO A 74 -11.04 -0.58 10.86
CA PRO A 74 -10.25 -1.81 10.80
C PRO A 74 -10.95 -2.97 10.11
N PHE A 75 -12.29 -2.98 10.09
CA PHE A 75 -13.10 -4.04 9.46
C PHE A 75 -13.66 -3.63 8.09
N SER A 76 -13.33 -2.42 7.61
CA SER A 76 -13.74 -2.01 6.28
C SER A 76 -13.00 -2.84 5.22
N PRO A 77 -13.68 -3.34 4.18
CA PRO A 77 -13.01 -4.00 3.05
C PRO A 77 -11.94 -3.13 2.38
N ARG A 78 -12.06 -1.80 2.51
CA ARG A 78 -11.07 -0.83 2.03
C ARG A 78 -9.78 -0.85 2.87
N SER A 79 -9.84 -1.15 4.16
CA SER A 79 -8.63 -1.23 4.99
C SER A 79 -7.87 -2.54 4.76
N GLU A 80 -8.58 -3.66 4.64
CA GLU A 80 -7.98 -4.99 4.38
C GLU A 80 -7.31 -5.13 3.01
N CYS A 81 -7.86 -4.52 1.96
CA CYS A 81 -7.25 -4.59 0.62
C CYS A 81 -5.88 -3.88 0.53
N ARG A 82 -5.55 -3.03 1.51
CA ARG A 82 -4.57 -1.95 1.32
C ARG A 82 -3.51 -1.87 2.41
N ARG A 83 -3.80 -2.36 3.62
CA ARG A 83 -2.83 -2.48 4.71
C ARG A 83 -2.05 -3.79 4.58
N GLY A 84 -0.76 -3.78 4.92
CA GLY A 84 0.00 -5.02 5.06
C GLY A 84 1.48 -4.89 4.74
N LEU A 85 2.20 -5.99 4.97
CA LEU A 85 3.59 -6.16 4.58
C LEU A 85 3.65 -6.69 3.14
N TRP A 86 4.45 -6.04 2.32
CA TRP A 86 4.69 -6.39 0.93
C TRP A 86 6.14 -6.77 0.74
N LEU A 87 6.37 -7.78 -0.09
CA LEU A 87 7.69 -8.15 -0.58
C LEU A 87 7.72 -7.88 -2.08
N TYR A 88 8.82 -7.37 -2.60
CA TYR A 88 8.94 -7.09 -4.02
C TYR A 88 10.30 -7.48 -4.59
N PHE A 89 10.32 -7.69 -5.89
CA PHE A 89 11.50 -7.82 -6.71
C PHE A 89 11.35 -6.88 -7.91
N LEU A 90 12.40 -6.14 -8.19
CA LEU A 90 12.54 -5.15 -9.24
C LEU A 90 13.78 -5.52 -10.06
N LEU A 91 13.63 -5.57 -11.37
CA LEU A 91 14.75 -5.63 -12.29
C LEU A 91 14.97 -4.23 -12.86
N ALA A 92 15.89 -3.45 -12.28
CA ALA A 92 16.15 -2.09 -12.72
C ALA A 92 17.08 -2.10 -13.93
N ARG A 93 16.58 -1.73 -15.10
CA ARG A 93 17.37 -1.68 -16.33
C ARG A 93 18.15 -0.38 -16.39
N THR A 94 19.44 -0.48 -16.67
CA THR A 94 20.35 0.64 -16.84
C THR A 94 21.15 0.47 -18.12
N ASP A 95 21.87 1.51 -18.55
CA ASP A 95 22.79 1.42 -19.70
C ASP A 95 23.93 0.41 -19.50
N GLN A 96 24.22 0.04 -18.24
CA GLN A 96 25.23 -0.95 -17.87
C GLN A 96 24.66 -2.36 -17.72
N GLY A 97 23.36 -2.54 -17.93
CA GLY A 97 22.64 -3.80 -17.79
C GLY A 97 21.61 -3.79 -16.66
N ASP A 98 21.10 -4.99 -16.37
CA ASP A 98 20.02 -5.19 -15.42
C ASP A 98 20.54 -5.34 -13.99
N LEU A 99 19.97 -4.56 -13.07
CA LEU A 99 20.29 -4.56 -11.66
C LEU A 99 19.13 -5.20 -10.87
N PRO A 100 19.29 -6.44 -10.37
CA PRO A 100 18.26 -7.11 -9.59
C PRO A 100 18.21 -6.54 -8.16
N VAL A 101 17.03 -6.10 -7.76
CA VAL A 101 16.76 -5.45 -6.49
C VAL A 101 15.57 -6.11 -5.85
N THR A 102 15.64 -6.38 -4.56
CA THR A 102 14.51 -6.92 -3.81
C THR A 102 14.34 -6.17 -2.51
N GLY A 103 13.15 -6.21 -1.95
CA GLY A 103 12.90 -5.48 -0.73
C GLY A 103 11.54 -5.79 -0.15
N TRP A 104 11.21 -5.02 0.88
CA TRP A 104 9.92 -5.09 1.52
C TRP A 104 9.46 -3.70 1.92
N PHE A 105 8.14 -3.53 2.04
CA PHE A 105 7.54 -2.29 2.51
C PHE A 105 6.24 -2.55 3.26
N ARG A 106 5.87 -1.64 4.15
CA ARG A 106 4.58 -1.68 4.86
C ARG A 106 3.72 -0.51 4.44
N ILE A 107 2.51 -0.81 3.96
CA ILE A 107 1.50 0.22 3.75
C ILE A 107 0.75 0.46 5.05
N HIS A 108 0.85 1.69 5.55
CA HIS A 108 0.05 2.24 6.63
C HIS A 108 -1.15 2.93 6.01
N HIS A 109 -2.35 2.45 6.34
CA HIS A 109 -3.61 2.97 5.81
C HIS A 109 -4.55 3.31 6.96
N THR A 110 -4.69 4.60 7.23
CA THR A 110 -5.69 5.16 8.14
C THR A 110 -6.83 5.75 7.30
N PRO A 111 -7.94 6.19 7.90
CA PRO A 111 -8.97 6.90 7.15
C PRO A 111 -8.48 8.18 6.46
N ASP A 112 -7.46 8.82 7.03
CA ASP A 112 -6.97 10.13 6.60
C ASP A 112 -5.79 10.04 5.64
N GLU A 113 -4.96 9.00 5.76
CA GLU A 113 -3.70 8.88 5.01
C GLU A 113 -3.39 7.45 4.55
N ILE A 114 -2.68 7.37 3.43
CA ILE A 114 -2.05 6.15 2.93
C ILE A 114 -0.58 6.44 2.67
N LYS A 115 0.31 5.79 3.42
CA LYS A 115 1.75 6.00 3.31
C LYS A 115 2.57 4.75 3.59
N ILE A 116 3.86 4.83 3.31
CA ILE A 116 4.86 3.80 3.60
C ILE A 116 5.96 4.47 4.42
N ASN A 117 6.02 4.11 5.70
CA ASN A 117 7.02 4.64 6.64
C ASN A 117 8.23 3.71 6.79
N GLU A 118 8.02 2.40 6.55
CA GLU A 118 9.02 1.37 6.74
C GLU A 118 9.19 0.59 5.44
N ALA A 119 10.31 0.79 4.76
CA ALA A 119 10.69 -0.02 3.62
C ALA A 119 12.20 -0.10 3.42
N LEU A 120 12.67 -1.28 3.05
CA LEU A 120 14.09 -1.57 2.80
C LEU A 120 14.27 -2.19 1.43
N ALA A 121 15.39 -1.85 0.80
CA ALA A 121 15.84 -2.42 -0.47
C ALA A 121 17.20 -3.09 -0.32
N TYR A 122 17.41 -4.14 -1.10
CA TYR A 122 18.62 -4.95 -1.16
C TYR A 122 18.98 -5.20 -2.62
N TYR A 123 20.27 -5.11 -2.94
CA TYR A 123 20.81 -5.66 -4.18
C TYR A 123 20.92 -7.18 -4.06
N VAL A 124 20.61 -7.89 -5.15
CA VAL A 124 20.72 -9.35 -5.21
C VAL A 124 22.02 -9.73 -5.92
N ASP A 125 23.00 -10.20 -5.14
CA ASP A 125 24.27 -10.69 -5.65
C ASP A 125 24.33 -12.22 -5.50
N GLY A 126 23.90 -12.93 -6.56
CA GLY A 126 23.72 -14.38 -6.52
C GLY A 126 22.70 -14.79 -5.46
N SER A 127 23.18 -15.43 -4.38
CA SER A 127 22.34 -15.82 -3.22
C SER A 127 22.41 -14.83 -2.05
N LYS A 128 23.22 -13.78 -2.15
CA LYS A 128 23.40 -12.79 -1.08
C LYS A 128 22.50 -11.58 -1.32
N LEU A 129 21.95 -11.06 -0.22
CA LEU A 129 21.22 -9.80 -0.20
C LEU A 129 22.12 -8.75 0.43
N VAL A 130 22.55 -7.78 -0.37
CA VAL A 130 23.38 -6.66 0.09
C VAL A 130 22.46 -5.47 0.33
N PHE A 131 22.49 -4.89 1.52
CA PHE A 131 21.64 -3.76 1.86
C PHE A 131 21.90 -2.59 0.90
N ARG A 132 20.85 -2.06 0.29
CA ARG A 132 20.91 -0.96 -0.69
C ARG A 132 20.45 0.36 -0.08
N GLY A 133 19.54 0.32 0.88
CA GLY A 133 19.04 1.53 1.53
C GLY A 133 17.59 1.44 1.94
N GLU A 134 17.12 2.54 2.49
CA GLU A 134 15.77 2.71 3.03
C GLU A 134 14.96 3.59 2.07
N TRP A 135 13.66 3.36 2.03
CA TRP A 135 12.77 4.22 1.27
C TRP A 135 11.44 4.40 1.97
N HIS A 136 10.76 5.48 1.62
CA HIS A 136 9.46 5.83 2.15
C HIS A 136 8.59 6.45 1.05
N SER A 137 7.28 6.53 1.30
CA SER A 137 6.33 7.12 0.36
C SER A 137 5.19 7.78 1.11
N GLU A 138 5.04 9.10 0.94
CA GLU A 138 3.87 9.86 1.40
C GLU A 138 2.74 9.87 0.37
N THR A 139 2.98 9.28 -0.81
CA THR A 139 2.06 9.38 -1.95
C THR A 139 1.76 8.00 -2.48
N VAL A 140 0.73 7.38 -1.89
CA VAL A 140 0.26 6.05 -2.24
C VAL A 140 -1.18 6.11 -2.71
N TRP A 141 -1.41 5.73 -3.97
CA TRP A 141 -2.75 5.55 -4.52
C TRP A 141 -3.06 4.08 -4.66
N THR A 142 -4.25 3.70 -4.22
CA THR A 142 -4.69 2.31 -4.28
C THR A 142 -6.15 2.20 -4.68
N SER A 143 -6.41 1.25 -5.57
CA SER A 143 -7.73 0.77 -5.95
C SER A 143 -7.77 -0.76 -5.81
N ASN A 144 -8.92 -1.39 -6.04
CA ASN A 144 -9.09 -2.83 -5.80
C ASN A 144 -8.07 -3.73 -6.50
N ARG A 145 -7.51 -3.28 -7.63
CA ARG A 145 -6.53 -4.04 -8.42
C ARG A 145 -5.31 -3.23 -8.84
N ARG A 146 -5.15 -2.00 -8.36
CA ARG A 146 -3.99 -1.15 -8.69
C ARG A 146 -3.38 -0.55 -7.44
N LEU A 147 -2.06 -0.53 -7.40
CA LEU A 147 -1.26 0.17 -6.40
C LEU A 147 -0.26 1.03 -7.18
N SER A 148 -0.24 2.32 -6.88
CA SER A 148 0.69 3.28 -7.46
C SER A 148 1.30 4.06 -6.32
N LEU A 149 2.62 4.23 -6.33
CA LEU A 149 3.30 4.98 -5.28
C LEU A 149 4.44 5.79 -5.87
N ILE A 150 4.65 7.00 -5.33
CA ILE A 150 5.86 7.79 -5.55
C ILE A 150 6.68 7.68 -4.26
N PHE A 151 7.90 7.19 -4.38
CA PHE A 151 8.77 6.96 -3.24
C PHE A 151 10.03 7.82 -3.32
N THR A 152 10.62 8.06 -2.16
CA THR A 152 11.95 8.63 -2.00
C THR A 152 12.83 7.58 -1.35
N MET A 153 13.97 7.29 -1.96
CA MET A 153 14.95 6.33 -1.47
C MET A 153 16.23 7.06 -1.06
N ILE A 154 16.78 6.66 0.08
CA ILE A 154 18.12 7.02 0.54
C ILE A 154 18.99 5.78 0.31
N ALA A 155 19.71 5.76 -0.81
CA ALA A 155 20.58 4.64 -1.13
C ALA A 155 21.88 4.74 -0.32
N GLN A 156 22.32 3.66 0.30
CA GLN A 156 23.64 3.53 0.87
C GLN A 156 24.48 2.82 -0.18
N GLY A 157 25.29 3.58 -0.94
CA GLY A 157 25.95 3.13 -2.17
C GLY A 157 26.50 1.71 -2.08
N VAL A 158 26.08 0.84 -3.01
CA VAL A 158 26.64 -0.50 -3.16
C VAL A 158 27.63 -0.44 -4.32
N THR A 159 28.90 -0.65 -3.98
CA THR A 159 30.09 -0.89 -4.83
C THR A 159 30.44 0.07 -5.98
N ARG A 160 29.54 0.91 -6.52
CA ARG A 160 29.82 1.81 -7.67
C ARG A 160 29.09 3.16 -7.68
N GLU A 161 28.04 3.36 -6.91
CA GLU A 161 27.39 4.68 -6.79
C GLU A 161 28.09 5.51 -5.71
N PRO A 162 28.43 6.79 -5.96
CA PRO A 162 28.96 7.66 -4.92
C PRO A 162 27.96 7.75 -3.75
N LEU A 163 28.51 8.01 -2.55
CA LEU A 163 27.88 8.30 -1.24
C LEU A 163 26.42 8.81 -1.28
N PRO A 164 25.63 8.56 -0.22
CA PRO A 164 24.22 8.21 -0.35
C PRO A 164 23.45 9.10 -1.31
N SER A 165 23.09 8.52 -2.47
CA SER A 165 22.26 9.18 -3.45
C SER A 165 20.81 9.09 -3.01
N GLN A 166 20.20 10.23 -2.70
CA GLN A 166 18.76 10.32 -2.58
C GLN A 166 18.14 10.40 -3.98
N TYR A 167 17.14 9.57 -4.28
CA TYR A 167 16.42 9.64 -5.55
C TYR A 167 14.94 9.33 -5.36
N GLN A 168 14.14 9.72 -6.34
CA GLN A 168 12.69 9.49 -6.34
C GLN A 168 12.32 8.51 -7.44
N GLY A 169 11.28 7.72 -7.20
CA GLY A 169 10.80 6.76 -8.17
C GLY A 169 9.30 6.58 -8.12
N HIS A 170 8.75 6.06 -9.20
CA HIS A 170 7.35 5.68 -9.34
C HIS A 170 7.27 4.17 -9.51
N ILE A 171 6.43 3.53 -8.71
CA ILE A 171 6.08 2.11 -8.87
C ILE A 171 4.58 2.02 -9.15
N GLN A 172 4.23 1.32 -10.21
CA GLN A 172 2.85 0.98 -10.55
C GLN A 172 2.69 -0.54 -10.62
N LEU A 173 1.76 -1.07 -9.84
CA LEU A 173 1.47 -2.50 -9.72
C LEU A 173 -0.01 -2.75 -10.01
N THR A 174 -0.29 -3.86 -10.70
CA THR A 174 -1.63 -4.37 -10.94
C THR A 174 -1.74 -5.80 -10.44
N SER A 175 -2.84 -6.11 -9.75
CA SER A 175 -3.11 -7.46 -9.25
C SER A 175 -3.37 -8.40 -10.41
N ARG A 176 -2.68 -9.54 -10.45
CA ARG A 176 -3.00 -10.63 -11.37
C ARG A 176 -4.04 -11.54 -10.72
N SER A 177 -5.24 -11.57 -11.31
CA SER A 177 -6.38 -12.35 -10.78
C SER A 177 -6.26 -13.87 -11.00
N ARG A 178 -5.31 -14.35 -11.82
CA ARG A 178 -4.98 -15.76 -12.02
C ARG A 178 -3.56 -15.86 -12.56
N GLY A 179 -2.59 -16.18 -11.71
CA GLY A 179 -1.37 -16.84 -12.16
C GLY A 179 -1.69 -18.28 -12.57
N THR A 180 -0.92 -18.84 -13.50
CA THR A 180 -1.03 -20.23 -14.01
C THR A 180 -1.02 -21.29 -12.90
N ASN A 181 -0.55 -20.93 -11.69
CA ASN A 181 -0.43 -21.82 -10.53
C ASN A 181 -1.37 -21.45 -9.35
N GLY A 182 -2.53 -20.83 -9.60
CA GLY A 182 -3.51 -20.53 -8.55
C GLY A 182 -3.10 -19.38 -7.61
N GLU A 183 -2.23 -18.50 -8.09
CA GLU A 183 -1.62 -17.42 -7.31
C GLU A 183 -2.64 -16.32 -7.02
N ARG A 184 -3.30 -16.42 -5.86
CA ARG A 184 -3.96 -15.28 -5.23
C ARG A 184 -2.86 -14.41 -4.61
N ASP A 185 -2.85 -13.12 -4.88
CA ASP A 185 -1.94 -12.10 -4.32
C ASP A 185 -0.59 -11.81 -5.03
N LEU A 186 -0.35 -12.28 -6.26
CA LEU A 186 0.75 -11.75 -7.10
C LEU A 186 0.35 -10.41 -7.74
N TRP A 187 1.22 -9.42 -7.62
CA TRP A 187 1.11 -8.12 -8.24
C TRP A 187 2.29 -7.87 -9.17
N THR A 188 2.02 -7.33 -10.35
CA THR A 188 3.03 -7.07 -11.37
C THR A 188 2.88 -5.70 -11.97
N GLY A 189 3.97 -5.08 -12.39
CA GLY A 189 3.94 -3.84 -13.14
C GLY A 189 5.34 -3.29 -13.37
N TYR A 190 5.52 -1.98 -13.23
CA TYR A 190 6.73 -1.28 -13.64
C TYR A 190 7.20 -0.25 -12.62
N PHE A 191 8.50 -0.04 -12.62
CA PHE A 191 9.21 1.01 -11.92
C PHE A 191 9.76 2.00 -12.94
N HIS A 192 9.73 3.27 -12.57
CA HIS A 192 10.35 4.38 -13.29
C HIS A 192 11.10 5.27 -12.31
N ASP A 193 12.37 5.56 -12.58
CA ASP A 193 13.10 6.61 -11.87
C ASP A 193 12.53 7.98 -12.27
N LEU A 194 12.25 8.83 -11.28
CA LEU A 194 11.72 10.19 -11.47
C LEU A 194 12.80 11.27 -11.33
N GLY A 195 14.01 10.91 -10.89
CA GLY A 195 15.12 11.83 -10.72
C GLY A 195 15.93 12.07 -12.01
N ASP A 196 17.11 12.67 -11.83
CA ASP A 196 18.03 13.01 -12.93
C ASP A 196 18.68 11.79 -13.61
N ARG A 197 18.48 10.58 -13.08
CA ARG A 197 18.93 9.31 -13.65
C ARG A 197 17.99 8.91 -14.80
N ARG A 198 18.00 9.71 -15.87
CA ARG A 198 17.23 9.44 -17.08
C ARG A 198 17.53 8.01 -17.57
N GLY A 199 16.49 7.19 -17.67
CA GLY A 199 16.57 5.87 -18.31
C GLY A 199 16.43 4.67 -17.38
N ILE A 200 16.47 4.81 -16.05
CA ILE A 200 16.29 3.64 -15.17
C ILE A 200 14.81 3.31 -15.03
N HIS A 201 14.44 2.12 -15.50
CA HIS A 201 13.08 1.60 -15.42
C HIS A 201 13.10 0.08 -15.43
N GLY A 202 11.99 -0.57 -15.11
CA GLY A 202 11.91 -2.01 -15.30
C GLY A 202 10.75 -2.69 -14.60
N PRO A 203 10.61 -4.01 -14.80
CA PRO A 203 9.49 -4.76 -14.26
C PRO A 203 9.60 -4.92 -12.75
N VAL A 204 8.44 -4.89 -12.09
CA VAL A 204 8.30 -5.17 -10.66
C VAL A 204 7.31 -6.30 -10.46
N ALA A 205 7.68 -7.28 -9.64
CA ALA A 205 6.79 -8.28 -9.10
C ALA A 205 6.70 -8.10 -7.58
N ALA A 206 5.51 -8.25 -7.00
CA ALA A 206 5.30 -8.09 -5.58
C ALA A 206 4.27 -9.07 -5.02
N PHE A 207 4.49 -9.52 -3.79
CA PHE A 207 3.53 -10.27 -3.00
C PHE A 207 3.04 -9.43 -1.84
N ARG A 208 1.72 -9.38 -1.69
CA ARG A 208 1.12 -8.96 -0.43
C ARG A 208 1.09 -10.14 0.52
N LEU A 209 1.62 -9.95 1.72
CA LEU A 209 1.62 -11.00 2.73
C LEU A 209 0.33 -10.99 3.55
N PRO A 210 -0.21 -12.17 3.92
CA PRO A 210 -1.34 -12.25 4.82
C PRO A 210 -0.96 -11.79 6.23
N LEU A 211 -1.93 -11.30 6.99
CA LEU A 211 -1.76 -10.75 8.34
C LEU A 211 -0.92 -11.64 9.27
N TRP A 212 -1.14 -12.96 9.26
CA TRP A 212 -0.40 -13.90 10.11
C TRP A 212 1.09 -14.00 9.79
N GLN A 213 1.53 -13.66 8.58
CA GLN A 213 2.95 -13.61 8.24
C GLN A 213 3.62 -12.32 8.75
N MET A 214 2.85 -11.28 9.13
CA MET A 214 3.41 -10.03 9.64
C MET A 214 4.12 -10.17 10.99
N PHE A 215 3.90 -11.28 11.71
CA PHE A 215 4.61 -11.61 12.95
C PHE A 215 6.03 -12.14 12.71
N GLN A 216 6.39 -12.49 11.48
CA GLN A 216 7.75 -12.94 11.16
C GLN A 216 8.61 -11.75 10.71
N PRO A 217 9.94 -11.80 10.95
CA PRO A 217 10.86 -10.80 10.43
C PRO A 217 10.77 -10.70 8.90
N PRO A 218 10.53 -9.51 8.32
CA PRO A 218 10.36 -9.33 6.87
C PRO A 218 11.52 -9.92 6.05
N SER A 219 12.76 -9.72 6.49
CA SER A 219 13.96 -10.21 5.79
C SER A 219 14.00 -11.74 5.67
N ARG A 220 13.47 -12.47 6.66
CA ARG A 220 13.38 -13.95 6.61
C ARG A 220 12.34 -14.41 5.59
N LEU A 221 11.22 -13.69 5.49
CA LEU A 221 10.18 -13.97 4.49
C LEU A 221 10.66 -13.62 3.08
N LEU A 222 11.40 -12.52 2.95
CA LEU A 222 12.03 -12.09 1.72
C LEU A 222 12.96 -13.16 1.16
N ALA A 223 13.90 -13.66 1.98
CA ALA A 223 14.83 -14.72 1.56
C ALA A 223 14.11 -15.99 1.06
N LYS A 224 12.96 -16.34 1.63
CA LYS A 224 12.16 -17.50 1.19
C LYS A 224 11.39 -17.28 -0.12
N LYS A 225 11.06 -16.03 -0.44
CA LYS A 225 10.15 -15.67 -1.55
C LYS A 225 10.85 -14.94 -2.70
N VAL A 226 12.09 -14.49 -2.52
CA VAL A 226 12.86 -13.72 -3.50
C VAL A 226 12.98 -14.44 -4.83
N GLU A 227 13.28 -15.74 -4.82
CA GLU A 227 13.44 -16.53 -6.04
C GLU A 227 12.16 -16.56 -6.87
N ARG A 228 11.02 -16.70 -6.20
CA ARG A 228 9.71 -16.69 -6.86
C ARG A 228 9.40 -15.33 -7.46
N LEU A 229 9.62 -14.26 -6.70
CA LEU A 229 9.43 -12.90 -7.18
C LEU A 229 10.36 -12.58 -8.36
N ARG A 230 11.60 -13.09 -8.31
CA ARG A 230 12.59 -12.99 -9.38
C ARG A 230 12.06 -13.61 -10.66
N ILE A 231 11.63 -14.88 -10.62
CA ILE A 231 11.05 -15.58 -11.78
C ILE A 231 9.89 -14.76 -12.37
N SER A 232 8.94 -14.31 -11.54
CA SER A 232 7.80 -13.52 -12.01
C SER A 232 8.22 -12.17 -12.65
N ALA A 233 9.28 -11.52 -12.18
CA ALA A 233 9.77 -10.29 -12.77
C ALA A 233 10.44 -10.53 -14.14
N TYR A 234 11.21 -11.61 -14.29
CA TYR A 234 11.80 -12.01 -15.58
C TYR A 234 10.74 -12.47 -16.59
N GLU A 235 9.68 -13.13 -16.14
CA GLU A 235 8.53 -13.48 -16.99
C GLU A 235 7.86 -12.24 -17.62
N LEU A 236 7.84 -11.09 -16.92
CA LEU A 236 7.31 -9.84 -17.48
C LEU A 236 8.17 -9.29 -18.62
N VAL A 237 9.45 -9.63 -18.66
CA VAL A 237 10.39 -9.24 -19.72
C VAL A 237 10.23 -10.11 -20.97
N GLY A 238 9.67 -11.31 -20.84
CA GLY A 238 9.63 -12.30 -21.91
C GLY A 238 10.88 -13.19 -21.99
N GLU A 239 11.79 -13.10 -21.02
CA GLU A 239 12.96 -13.99 -20.91
C GLU A 239 12.57 -15.31 -20.21
N VAL A 240 11.83 -16.15 -20.92
CA VAL A 240 11.94 -17.60 -20.73
C VAL A 240 12.99 -18.08 -21.73
N VAL A 241 14.26 -17.79 -21.44
CA VAL A 241 15.38 -18.34 -22.21
C VAL A 241 16.41 -18.89 -21.21
N ASP A 242 16.49 -20.22 -21.15
CA ASP A 242 17.62 -21.01 -20.65
C ASP A 242 17.92 -21.21 -19.14
N PHE A 243 17.21 -20.62 -18.18
CA PHE A 243 17.55 -20.83 -16.76
C PHE A 243 17.33 -22.27 -16.22
N GLN A 244 16.53 -23.09 -16.91
CA GLN A 244 16.37 -24.52 -16.59
C GLN A 244 17.28 -25.46 -17.40
N ARG A 245 17.92 -25.01 -18.48
CA ARG A 245 18.80 -25.87 -19.31
C ARG A 245 20.26 -25.88 -18.84
N SER A 246 20.75 -24.85 -18.16
CA SER A 246 22.17 -24.77 -17.77
C SER A 246 22.51 -25.49 -16.46
N ARG A 247 21.53 -26.10 -15.77
CA ARG A 247 21.76 -26.70 -14.45
C ARG A 247 21.72 -28.23 -14.41
N GLN A 248 21.41 -28.91 -15.53
CA GLN A 248 21.28 -30.37 -15.48
C GLN A 248 22.17 -31.18 -16.41
N ASP A 249 22.50 -30.77 -17.65
CA ASP A 249 23.50 -31.55 -18.41
C ASP A 249 23.84 -30.88 -19.76
N PRO A 250 25.05 -30.31 -19.95
CA PRO A 250 25.45 -29.78 -21.26
C PRO A 250 25.71 -30.87 -22.31
N GLU A 251 25.87 -32.15 -21.93
CA GLU A 251 26.13 -33.24 -22.88
C GLU A 251 24.87 -33.92 -23.44
N HIS A 252 23.75 -33.97 -22.72
CA HIS A 252 22.52 -34.63 -23.22
C HIS A 252 21.83 -33.87 -24.36
N ALA A 253 21.86 -32.54 -24.35
CA ALA A 253 21.17 -31.72 -25.36
C ALA A 253 21.80 -31.83 -26.76
N ARG A 254 23.06 -32.27 -26.86
CA ARG A 254 23.76 -32.47 -28.14
C ARG A 254 23.41 -33.82 -28.77
N ASN A 255 23.24 -34.87 -27.95
CA ASN A 255 22.91 -36.21 -28.43
C ASN A 255 21.46 -36.35 -28.90
N ASP A 256 20.51 -35.62 -28.29
CA ASP A 256 19.09 -35.68 -28.68
C ASP A 256 18.77 -35.01 -30.02
N ARG A 257 19.58 -34.05 -30.47
CA ARG A 257 19.41 -33.44 -31.80
C ARG A 257 19.99 -34.30 -32.91
N ALA A 258 21.09 -35.01 -32.67
CA ALA A 258 21.65 -35.95 -33.63
C ALA A 258 20.72 -37.16 -33.85
N ARG A 259 20.15 -37.72 -32.77
CA ARG A 259 19.28 -38.91 -32.85
C ARG A 259 17.95 -38.70 -33.58
N ARG A 260 17.45 -37.45 -33.69
CA ARG A 260 16.17 -37.17 -34.36
C ARG A 260 16.29 -36.96 -35.87
N GLN A 261 17.51 -36.81 -36.41
CA GLN A 261 17.72 -36.72 -37.86
C GLN A 261 17.89 -38.09 -38.53
N ASP A 262 18.17 -39.15 -37.76
CA ASP A 262 18.49 -40.48 -38.32
C ASP A 262 17.31 -41.48 -38.37
N VAL A 263 16.09 -41.08 -37.99
CA VAL A 263 14.90 -41.99 -37.96
C VAL A 263 13.78 -41.51 -38.90
N ALA A 264 14.10 -40.61 -39.82
CA ALA A 264 13.16 -40.12 -40.84
C ALA A 264 13.61 -40.51 -42.26
N TRP A 265 13.86 -41.80 -42.49
CA TRP A 265 13.83 -42.45 -43.82
C TRP A 265 13.37 -43.90 -43.67
#